data_AF-A0AA35NY56-F1
#
_entry.id   AF-A0AA35NY56-F1
#
_cell.length_a   1.000
_cell.length_b   1.000
_cell.length_c   1.000
_cell.angle_alpha   90.00
_cell.angle_beta   90.00
_cell.angle_gamma   90.00
#
_symmetry.space_group_name_H-M   'P 1'
#
loop_
_entity.id
_entity.type
_entity.pdbx_description
1 polymer ?
#
loop_
_entity_poly.entity_id
_entity_poly.type
_entity_poly.pdbx_seq_one_letter_code
_entity_poly.pdbx_strand_id
1 'polypeptide(L)'
;MEAEAASAGPQVRPGFEEFLKEHRVATFDQWPFASDCSCTPDRMAEAGFVHCPSDNAPDVAQCFICFKELEGWEPDDDPMEEHRKHSPNCAFLALQKDIKDLTLQEFMRLCKERMKALVRKEINQKINDLEKRAEKTRNAIELLRM
;
A
#
# COMPACT_ATOMS: atom_id res chain seq x y z
N MET A 1 3.94 17.90 -42.50
CA MET A 1 4.55 18.03 -41.16
C MET A 1 3.71 17.13 -40.27
N GLU A 2 4.14 15.88 -40.15
CA GLU A 2 3.42 14.86 -39.39
C GLU A 2 3.60 15.18 -37.90
N ALA A 3 2.48 15.38 -37.21
CA ALA A 3 2.49 15.48 -35.76
C ALA A 3 2.69 14.06 -35.22
N GLU A 4 3.82 13.82 -34.55
CA GLU A 4 4.08 12.59 -33.81
C GLU A 4 2.96 12.39 -32.78
N ALA A 5 2.22 11.30 -32.92
CA ALA A 5 1.34 10.83 -31.87
C ALA A 5 2.23 10.41 -30.69
N ALA A 6 2.16 11.17 -29.59
CA ALA A 6 2.72 10.74 -28.31
C ALA A 6 2.20 9.34 -28.01
N SER A 7 3.09 8.35 -27.93
CA SER A 7 2.71 6.97 -27.64
C SER A 7 2.02 6.95 -26.28
N ALA A 8 0.70 6.82 -26.27
CA ALA A 8 -0.04 6.58 -25.04
C ALA A 8 0.56 5.32 -24.43
N GLY A 9 1.12 5.44 -23.23
CA GLY A 9 1.68 4.32 -22.49
C GLY A 9 0.65 3.20 -22.34
N PRO A 10 1.06 2.01 -21.86
CA PRO A 10 0.16 0.88 -21.68
C PRO A 10 -1.11 1.30 -20.93
N GLN A 11 -2.26 1.21 -21.59
CA GLN A 11 -3.56 1.55 -21.00
C GLN A 11 -3.94 0.44 -20.01
N VAL A 12 -3.62 0.63 -18.74
CA VAL A 12 -3.95 -0.30 -17.67
C VAL A 12 -5.42 -0.11 -17.26
N ARG A 13 -6.12 -1.20 -16.95
CA ARG A 13 -7.52 -1.14 -16.48
C ARG A 13 -7.60 -0.36 -15.16
N PRO A 14 -8.65 0.47 -14.96
CA PRO A 14 -8.90 1.11 -13.68
C PRO A 14 -8.88 0.12 -12.50
N GLY A 15 -8.10 0.45 -11.47
CA GLY A 15 -7.84 -0.38 -10.28
C GLY A 15 -6.58 -1.26 -10.37
N PHE A 16 -5.85 -1.22 -11.48
CA PHE A 16 -4.60 -1.97 -11.68
C PHE A 16 -3.36 -1.07 -11.85
N GLU A 17 -3.52 0.25 -11.76
CA GLU A 17 -2.46 1.24 -11.96
C GLU A 17 -1.26 0.97 -11.04
N GLU A 18 -1.51 0.65 -9.77
CA GLU A 18 -0.48 0.40 -8.76
C GLU A 18 0.37 -0.85 -9.04
N PHE A 19 -0.02 -1.71 -9.99
CA PHE A 19 0.86 -2.79 -10.45
C PHE A 19 2.05 -2.23 -11.24
N LEU A 20 1.94 -1.03 -11.82
CA LEU A 20 3.08 -0.35 -12.43
C LEU A 20 3.90 0.38 -11.38
N LYS A 21 5.23 0.19 -11.40
CA LYS A 21 6.13 0.84 -10.42
C LYS A 21 6.05 2.35 -10.55
N GLU A 22 5.96 2.86 -11.78
CA GLU A 22 5.92 4.28 -12.11
C GLU A 22 4.70 4.97 -11.48
N HIS A 23 3.55 4.30 -11.49
CA HIS A 23 2.36 4.79 -10.80
C HIS A 23 2.55 4.84 -9.29
N ARG A 24 3.23 3.85 -8.70
CA ARG A 24 3.54 3.87 -7.27
C ARG A 24 4.50 5.00 -6.92
N VAL A 25 5.56 5.22 -7.69
CA VAL A 25 6.48 6.36 -7.50
C VAL A 25 5.72 7.68 -7.53
N ALA A 26 4.79 7.84 -8.47
CA ALA A 26 3.98 9.05 -8.61
C ALA A 26 3.05 9.34 -7.41
N THR A 27 2.82 8.37 -6.52
CA THR A 27 2.03 8.61 -5.30
C THR A 27 2.79 9.39 -4.24
N PHE A 28 4.13 9.34 -4.25
CA PHE A 28 5.01 9.99 -3.25
C PHE A 28 5.14 11.49 -3.51
N ASP A 29 4.04 12.22 -3.30
CA ASP A 29 4.04 13.67 -3.31
C ASP A 29 4.47 14.21 -1.94
N GLN A 30 5.39 15.18 -1.94
CA GLN A 30 5.95 15.78 -0.71
C GLN A 30 6.58 14.78 0.26
N TRP A 31 7.09 13.63 -0.24
CA TRP A 31 7.79 12.66 0.59
C TRP A 31 9.07 13.26 1.21
N PRO A 32 9.28 13.13 2.53
CA PRO A 32 10.37 13.82 3.23
C PRO A 32 11.78 13.34 2.84
N PHE A 33 11.91 12.12 2.32
CA PHE A 33 13.21 11.46 2.07
C PHE A 33 13.52 11.35 0.57
N ALA A 34 13.64 12.48 -0.11
CA ALA A 34 13.76 12.51 -1.58
C ALA A 34 15.18 12.26 -2.13
N SER A 35 16.23 12.52 -1.35
CA SER A 35 17.63 12.35 -1.75
C SER A 35 18.50 11.91 -0.57
N ASP A 36 19.59 11.19 -0.84
CA ASP A 36 20.57 10.72 0.15
C ASP A 36 19.99 9.88 1.31
N CYS A 37 18.92 9.13 1.03
CA CYS A 37 18.22 8.25 1.99
C CYS A 37 18.04 6.83 1.38
N SER A 38 17.84 5.83 2.23
CA SER A 38 17.50 4.45 1.85
C SER A 38 16.03 4.30 1.44
N CYS A 39 15.14 5.13 2.01
CA CYS A 39 13.69 5.11 1.79
C CYS A 39 13.20 6.14 0.76
N THR A 40 13.94 6.32 -0.34
CA THR A 40 13.50 7.21 -1.44
C THR A 40 12.20 6.73 -2.10
N PRO A 41 11.43 7.61 -2.77
CA PRO A 41 10.21 7.22 -3.49
C PRO A 41 10.39 6.02 -4.42
N ASP A 42 11.53 5.96 -5.13
CA ASP A 42 11.86 4.85 -6.01
C ASP A 42 12.04 3.52 -5.28
N ARG A 43 12.74 3.53 -4.14
CA ARG A 43 12.98 2.36 -3.28
C ARG A 43 11.70 1.91 -2.59
N MET A 44 10.89 2.84 -2.12
CA MET A 44 9.57 2.60 -1.56
C MET A 44 8.65 1.92 -2.58
N ALA A 45 8.56 2.47 -3.78
CA ALA A 45 7.77 1.90 -4.87
C ALA A 45 8.31 0.53 -5.33
N GLU A 46 9.62 0.34 -5.36
CA GLU A 46 10.25 -0.96 -5.66
C GLU A 46 9.87 -2.02 -4.61
N ALA A 47 9.77 -1.63 -3.34
CA ALA A 47 9.27 -2.48 -2.26
C ALA A 47 7.75 -2.71 -2.27
N GLY A 48 7.05 -2.10 -3.23
CA GLY A 48 5.60 -2.24 -3.40
C GLY A 48 4.79 -1.25 -2.58
N PHE A 49 5.39 -0.19 -2.03
CA PHE A 49 4.65 0.84 -1.31
C PHE A 49 4.07 1.89 -2.26
N VAL A 50 2.91 2.43 -1.86
CA VAL A 50 2.34 3.69 -2.31
C VAL A 50 2.24 4.63 -1.10
N HIS A 51 2.34 5.93 -1.34
CA HIS A 51 2.16 6.94 -0.29
C HIS A 51 0.67 7.24 -0.11
N CYS A 52 0.22 7.26 1.15
CA CYS A 52 -1.19 7.47 1.51
C CYS A 52 -1.28 8.43 2.72
N PRO A 53 -0.83 9.68 2.57
CA PRO A 53 -0.72 10.61 3.69
C PRO A 53 -2.09 11.03 4.23
N SER A 54 -2.11 11.41 5.50
CA SER A 54 -3.20 12.15 6.12
C SER A 54 -2.65 13.32 6.94
N ASP A 55 -3.50 14.27 7.34
CA ASP A 55 -3.08 15.45 8.12
C ASP A 55 -2.28 15.09 9.39
N ASN A 56 -2.58 13.94 10.02
CA ASN A 56 -1.95 13.49 11.25
C ASN A 56 -0.84 12.46 11.03
N ALA A 57 -0.68 11.97 9.81
CA ALA A 57 0.26 10.89 9.47
C ALA A 57 0.78 11.12 8.04
N PRO A 58 1.72 12.08 7.87
CA PRO A 58 2.15 12.58 6.56
C PRO A 58 3.07 11.61 5.81
N ASP A 59 3.65 10.62 6.48
CA ASP A 59 4.61 9.66 5.93
C ASP A 59 4.04 8.23 5.85
N VAL A 60 2.72 8.06 5.93
CA VAL A 60 2.09 6.73 5.81
C VAL A 60 2.31 6.17 4.41
N ALA A 61 2.88 4.96 4.36
CA ALA A 61 3.05 4.19 3.15
C ALA A 61 2.33 2.84 3.26
N GLN A 62 1.69 2.40 2.19
CA GLN A 62 0.90 1.17 2.13
C GLN A 62 1.37 0.25 1.02
N CYS A 63 1.51 -1.05 1.29
CA CYS A 63 1.76 -2.01 0.23
C CYS A 63 0.53 -2.21 -0.67
N PHE A 64 0.70 -2.12 -1.99
CA PHE A 64 -0.39 -2.29 -2.98
C PHE A 64 -0.99 -3.71 -3.08
N ILE A 65 -0.33 -4.72 -2.51
CA ILE A 65 -0.79 -6.13 -2.51
C ILE A 65 -1.35 -6.54 -1.15
N CYS A 66 -0.60 -6.36 -0.07
CA CYS A 66 -1.03 -6.83 1.25
C CYS A 66 -1.76 -5.77 2.08
N PHE A 67 -1.78 -4.51 1.62
CA PHE A 67 -2.40 -3.38 2.31
C PHE A 67 -1.86 -3.10 3.71
N LYS A 68 -0.68 -3.62 4.05
CA LYS A 68 0.03 -3.27 5.28
C LYS A 68 0.46 -1.80 5.21
N GLU A 69 -0.01 -1.00 6.16
CA GLU A 69 0.39 0.39 6.38
C GLU A 69 1.57 0.43 7.35
N LEU A 70 2.53 1.30 7.05
CA LEU A 70 3.69 1.64 7.85
C LEU A 70 3.85 3.17 7.86
N GLU A 71 4.22 3.71 9.01
CA GLU A 71 4.45 5.14 9.27
C GLU A 71 5.66 5.27 10.21
N GLY A 72 6.17 6.49 10.38
CA GLY A 72 7.37 6.74 11.19
C GLY A 72 8.65 6.33 10.47
N TRP A 73 8.73 6.57 9.17
CA TRP A 73 9.90 6.23 8.36
C TRP A 73 11.11 7.09 8.73
N GLU A 74 12.27 6.46 8.78
CA GLU A 74 13.56 7.10 8.99
C GLU A 74 14.40 7.07 7.70
N PRO A 75 15.33 8.02 7.50
CA PRO A 75 16.17 8.10 6.31
C PRO A 75 16.91 6.81 5.96
N ASP A 76 17.33 6.04 6.98
CA ASP A 76 18.17 4.85 6.82
C ASP A 76 17.37 3.56 6.63
N ASP A 77 16.02 3.61 6.75
CA ASP A 77 15.17 2.44 6.62
C ASP A 77 15.23 1.83 5.21
N ASP A 78 15.44 0.51 5.13
CA ASP A 78 15.27 -0.24 3.89
C ASP A 78 13.80 -0.66 3.71
N PRO A 79 13.09 -0.15 2.69
CA PRO A 79 11.67 -0.46 2.54
C PRO A 79 11.38 -1.95 2.30
N MET A 80 12.27 -2.69 1.64
CA MET A 80 12.08 -4.12 1.43
C MET A 80 12.25 -4.92 2.72
N GLU A 81 13.18 -4.53 3.59
CA GLU A 81 13.36 -5.14 4.90
C GLU A 81 12.17 -4.86 5.82
N GLU A 82 11.72 -3.61 5.90
CA GLU A 82 10.53 -3.24 6.68
C GLU A 82 9.28 -3.98 6.17
N HIS A 83 9.11 -4.12 4.85
CA HIS A 83 8.02 -4.92 4.28
C HIS A 83 8.12 -6.40 4.70
N ARG A 84 9.30 -7.02 4.63
CA ARG A 84 9.50 -8.41 5.07
C ARG A 84 9.23 -8.58 6.57
N LYS A 85 9.67 -7.65 7.39
CA LYS A 85 9.50 -7.67 8.85
C LYS A 85 8.03 -7.55 9.25
N HIS A 86 7.30 -6.62 8.63
CA HIS A 86 5.92 -6.30 9.01
C HIS A 86 4.84 -7.09 8.25
N SER A 87 5.18 -7.71 7.12
CA SER A 87 4.26 -8.55 6.32
C SER A 87 5.03 -9.67 5.59
N PRO A 88 5.66 -10.62 6.32
CA PRO A 88 6.54 -11.63 5.73
C PRO A 88 5.86 -12.56 4.73
N ASN A 89 4.53 -12.68 4.81
CA ASN A 89 3.71 -13.55 3.96
C ASN A 89 3.07 -12.79 2.78
N CYS A 90 3.51 -11.57 2.48
CA CYS A 90 3.00 -10.81 1.34
C CYS A 90 3.30 -11.55 0.01
N ALA A 91 2.29 -11.75 -0.83
CA ALA A 91 2.44 -12.44 -2.10
C ALA A 91 3.37 -11.69 -3.10
N PHE A 92 3.54 -10.37 -2.92
CA PHE A 92 4.49 -9.58 -3.69
C PHE A 92 5.95 -9.95 -3.36
N LEU A 93 6.27 -10.13 -2.08
CA LEU A 93 7.63 -10.50 -1.65
C LEU A 93 8.05 -11.87 -2.17
N ALA A 94 7.09 -12.79 -2.33
CA ALA A 94 7.33 -14.13 -2.84
C ALA A 94 7.59 -14.19 -4.36
N LEU A 95 7.31 -13.11 -5.11
CA LEU A 95 7.34 -13.12 -6.56
C LEU A 95 8.76 -13.22 -7.13
N GLN A 96 9.73 -12.54 -6.50
CA GLN A 96 11.13 -12.42 -6.95
C GLN A 96 11.29 -12.11 -8.46
N LYS A 97 10.30 -11.42 -9.05
CA LYS A 97 10.20 -11.07 -10.47
C LYS A 97 9.59 -9.68 -10.62
N ASP A 98 9.99 -8.97 -11.66
CA ASP A 98 9.29 -7.77 -12.09
C ASP A 98 7.87 -8.15 -12.58
N ILE A 99 6.90 -7.27 -12.36
CA ILE A 99 5.51 -7.49 -12.74
C ILE A 99 5.37 -7.66 -14.25
N LYS A 100 6.22 -7.00 -15.05
CA LYS A 100 6.21 -7.13 -16.52
C LYS A 100 6.64 -8.52 -17.00
N ASP A 101 7.37 -9.26 -16.16
CA ASP A 101 7.93 -10.58 -16.49
C ASP A 101 7.06 -11.74 -15.97
N LEU A 102 5.84 -11.44 -15.48
CA LEU A 102 4.92 -12.45 -14.97
C LEU A 102 4.15 -13.15 -16.09
N THR A 103 3.96 -14.45 -15.90
CA THR A 103 2.93 -15.17 -16.63
C THR A 103 1.54 -14.70 -16.19
N LEU A 104 0.54 -14.89 -17.05
CA LEU A 104 -0.87 -14.59 -16.72
C LEU A 104 -1.31 -15.32 -15.43
N GLN A 105 -0.87 -16.57 -15.24
CA GLN A 105 -1.22 -17.35 -14.05
C GLN A 105 -0.62 -16.75 -12.76
N GLU A 106 0.63 -16.29 -12.79
CA GLU A 106 1.28 -15.62 -11.67
C GLU A 106 0.60 -14.29 -11.35
N PHE A 107 0.27 -13.51 -12.39
CA PHE A 107 -0.47 -12.26 -12.24
C PHE A 107 -1.86 -12.50 -11.63
N MET A 108 -2.62 -13.46 -12.15
CA MET A 108 -3.94 -13.81 -11.59
C MET A 108 -3.85 -14.27 -10.14
N ARG A 109 -2.79 -15.00 -9.77
CA ARG A 109 -2.53 -15.37 -8.37
C ARG A 109 -2.30 -14.14 -7.50
N LEU A 110 -1.50 -13.16 -7.95
CA LEU A 110 -1.33 -11.90 -7.24
C LEU A 110 -2.64 -11.14 -7.06
N CYS A 111 -3.45 -11.00 -8.11
CA CYS A 111 -4.74 -10.32 -8.03
C CYS A 111 -5.67 -11.00 -7.02
N LYS A 112 -5.67 -12.33 -6.99
CA LYS A 112 -6.43 -13.12 -6.00
C LYS A 112 -5.97 -12.83 -4.57
N GLU A 113 -4.65 -12.83 -4.32
CA GLU A 113 -4.13 -12.57 -2.98
C GLU A 113 -4.35 -11.11 -2.55
N ARG A 114 -4.23 -10.15 -3.48
CA ARG A 114 -4.62 -8.75 -3.25
C ARG A 114 -6.09 -8.64 -2.86
N MET A 115 -7.00 -9.26 -3.60
CA MET A 115 -8.43 -9.22 -3.28
C MET A 115 -8.74 -9.80 -1.89
N LYS A 116 -8.11 -10.92 -1.53
CA LYS A 116 -8.24 -11.48 -0.17
C LYS A 116 -7.73 -10.54 0.91
N ALA A 117 -6.59 -9.88 0.68
CA ALA A 117 -6.02 -8.94 1.63
C ALA A 117 -6.94 -7.72 1.83
N LEU A 118 -7.50 -7.18 0.74
CA LEU A 118 -8.48 -6.09 0.79
C LEU A 118 -9.72 -6.47 1.60
N VAL A 119 -10.35 -7.60 1.28
CA VAL A 119 -11.54 -8.08 2.01
C VAL A 119 -11.23 -8.27 3.50
N ARG A 120 -10.05 -8.81 3.83
CA ARG A 120 -9.61 -8.97 5.22
C ARG A 120 -9.46 -7.62 5.93
N LYS A 121 -8.82 -6.63 5.27
CA LYS A 121 -8.66 -5.27 5.82
C LYS A 121 -10.02 -4.65 6.13
N GLU A 122 -10.93 -4.67 5.16
CA GLU A 122 -12.29 -4.11 5.29
C GLU A 122 -13.09 -4.75 6.43
N ILE A 123 -13.03 -6.08 6.55
CA ILE A 123 -13.70 -6.82 7.63
C ILE A 123 -13.12 -6.41 8.99
N ASN A 124 -11.79 -6.39 9.11
CA ASN A 124 -11.12 -6.01 10.37
C ASN A 124 -11.45 -4.58 10.78
N GLN A 125 -11.51 -3.64 9.83
CA GLN A 125 -11.91 -2.27 10.10
C GLN A 125 -13.35 -2.19 10.63
N LYS A 126 -14.28 -2.90 10.00
CA LYS A 126 -15.68 -2.97 10.46
C LYS A 126 -15.82 -3.59 11.86
N ILE A 127 -15.00 -4.60 12.18
CA ILE A 127 -14.94 -5.20 13.53
C ILE A 127 -14.47 -4.15 14.54
N ASN A 128 -13.33 -3.48 14.28
CA ASN A 128 -12.78 -2.46 15.16
C ASN A 128 -13.78 -1.32 15.41
N ASP A 129 -14.50 -0.87 14.38
CA ASP A 129 -15.52 0.16 14.51
C ASP A 129 -16.72 -0.29 15.36
N LEU A 130 -17.11 -1.56 15.22
CA LEU A 130 -18.17 -2.14 16.04
C LEU A 130 -17.75 -2.24 17.51
N GLU A 131 -16.52 -2.67 17.78
CA GLU A 131 -15.96 -2.75 19.13
C GLU A 131 -15.90 -1.37 19.80
N LYS A 132 -15.41 -0.35 19.09
CA LYS A 132 -15.40 1.05 19.58
C LYS A 132 -16.80 1.56 19.90
N ARG A 133 -17.80 1.25 19.06
CA ARG A 133 -19.20 1.62 19.32
C ARG A 133 -19.72 0.90 20.57
N ALA A 134 -19.45 -0.39 20.71
CA ALA A 134 -19.87 -1.19 21.85
C ALA A 134 -19.27 -0.67 23.17
N GLU A 135 -18.00 -0.26 23.17
CA GLU A 135 -17.34 0.35 24.32
C GLU A 135 -17.99 1.68 24.72
N LYS A 136 -18.26 2.57 23.77
CA LYS A 136 -18.97 3.82 24.03
C LYS A 136 -20.36 3.58 24.63
N THR A 137 -21.10 2.61 24.10
CA THR A 137 -22.41 2.23 24.65
C THR A 137 -22.30 1.69 26.07
N ARG A 138 -21.30 0.83 26.35
CA ARG A 138 -21.04 0.31 27.71
C ARG A 138 -20.79 1.45 28.70
N ASN A 139 -19.87 2.36 28.37
CA ASN A 139 -19.52 3.48 29.24
C ASN A 139 -20.74 4.38 29.50
N ALA A 140 -21.58 4.61 28.50
CA ALA A 140 -22.83 5.37 28.67
C ALA A 140 -23.83 4.68 29.61
N ILE A 141 -23.96 3.35 29.54
CA ILE A 141 -24.83 2.58 30.44
C ILE A 141 -24.32 2.64 31.88
N GLU A 142 -23.00 2.57 32.08
CA GLU A 142 -22.39 2.67 33.41
C GLU A 142 -22.62 4.04 34.05
N LEU A 143 -22.52 5.13 33.29
CA LEU A 143 -22.81 6.48 33.76
C LEU A 143 -24.26 6.66 34.19
N LEU A 144 -25.22 5.98 33.56
CA LEU A 144 -26.63 6.03 33.95
C LEU A 144 -26.94 5.25 35.24
N ARG A 145 -26.00 4.42 35.72
CA ARG A 145 -26.13 3.66 36.97
C ARG A 145 -25.55 4.40 38.18
N MET A 146 -24.88 5.53 37.97
CA MET A 146 -24.36 6.42 39.00
C MET A 146 -25.37 7.50 39.33
#